data_AF-A0A1F3JTZ2-F1
#
_entry.id   AF-A0A1F3JTZ2-F1
#
_cell.length_a   1.000
_cell.length_b   1.000
_cell.length_c   1.000
_cell.angle_alpha   90.00
_cell.angle_beta   90.00
_cell.angle_gamma   90.00
#
_symmetry.space_group_name_H-M   'P 1'
#
loop_
_entity.id
_entity.type
_entity.pdbx_description
1 polymer ?
#
loop_
_entity_poly.entity_id
_entity_poly.type
_entity_poly.pdbx_seq_one_letter_code
_entity_poly.pdbx_strand_id
1 'polypeptide(L)'
;MGASLKSYLLKGFDKEHTQKILKTLQYVFIQKKMDCQTEIIDRLNVTLGTDDFLILFIDDIVLNQLINDATNKQFLVKKEFRNNQLLIVTEDLNISQLPDYLHYFPVFSMQSESNFSEEESESINTNINRSNLFDVINDVVLFIKQTKLPQNQENLTIYIGPFDDNTTFEYQKVTRELLHRNFKIVPEVSNPTAKDLINNQEYLLEMLRNADFAIHFIGHNSLANYPEQMSPVLQINQITANFCSSPEGETLQRIIYVPAETPETPEIVAQKILQFKSDAQSLTNAELLQTPIEKLKEIILQKVTELAAPLEQEELESVQASDVYFMYPPGAETPSKEYEDWMKNHHISFSLSQVNLDQLELLHYHQKQLTTVQGVLIFHHGNQHWLERKLSDLIKAPGWGRKMPFRFIAICGQKIDTNHLSKLNNYPIYFIAGPSNMEQLALHELLATK
;
A
#
# COMPACT_ATOMS: atom_id res chain seq x y z
N MET A 1 -33.98 -20.95 -6.79
CA MET A 1 -33.51 -21.18 -8.17
C MET A 1 -32.36 -20.22 -8.38
N GLY A 2 -31.12 -20.66 -8.12
CA GLY A 2 -29.95 -19.79 -8.26
C GLY A 2 -29.72 -19.53 -9.74
N ALA A 3 -29.51 -18.28 -10.14
CA ALA A 3 -29.13 -17.97 -11.51
C ALA A 3 -27.83 -18.73 -11.85
N SER A 4 -27.85 -19.52 -12.91
CA SER A 4 -26.62 -20.10 -13.47
C SER A 4 -25.78 -18.94 -13.97
N LEU A 5 -24.56 -18.81 -13.45
CA LEU A 5 -23.58 -17.86 -13.96
C LEU A 5 -23.24 -18.22 -15.41
N LYS A 6 -22.92 -17.23 -16.23
CA LYS A 6 -22.35 -17.47 -17.57
C LYS A 6 -20.94 -16.93 -17.63
N SER A 7 -20.08 -17.69 -18.30
CA SER A 7 -18.76 -17.24 -18.70
C SER A 7 -18.65 -17.32 -20.22
N TYR A 8 -17.96 -16.35 -20.81
CA TYR A 8 -17.66 -16.32 -22.24
C TYR A 8 -16.17 -16.48 -22.43
N LEU A 9 -15.76 -17.32 -23.37
CA LEU A 9 -14.36 -17.49 -23.77
C LEU A 9 -14.21 -17.04 -25.22
N LEU A 10 -13.43 -15.99 -25.46
CA LEU A 10 -13.11 -15.58 -26.82
C LEU A 10 -12.16 -16.61 -27.44
N LYS A 11 -12.56 -17.17 -28.58
CA LYS A 11 -11.75 -18.10 -29.35
C LYS A 11 -10.58 -17.36 -29.98
N GLY A 12 -9.40 -17.61 -29.44
CA GLY A 12 -8.14 -17.08 -29.96
C GLY A 12 -7.06 -18.14 -30.16
N PHE A 13 -7.14 -19.24 -29.41
CA PHE A 13 -6.18 -20.35 -29.46
C PHE A 13 -6.61 -21.46 -30.40
N ASP A 14 -5.70 -22.40 -30.66
CA ASP A 14 -6.04 -23.63 -31.36
C ASP A 14 -7.12 -24.43 -30.60
N LYS A 15 -7.69 -25.43 -31.30
CA LYS A 15 -8.80 -26.23 -30.78
C LYS A 15 -8.40 -27.04 -29.54
N GLU A 16 -7.15 -27.49 -29.45
CA GLU A 16 -6.66 -28.30 -28.34
C GLU A 16 -6.47 -27.44 -27.08
N HIS A 17 -5.80 -26.29 -27.21
CA HIS A 17 -5.64 -25.31 -26.13
C HIS A 17 -6.98 -24.81 -25.60
N THR A 18 -7.89 -24.44 -26.50
CA THR A 18 -9.23 -23.98 -26.11
C THR A 18 -9.97 -25.06 -25.29
N GLN A 19 -9.85 -26.34 -25.67
CA GLN A 19 -10.45 -27.45 -24.93
C GLN A 19 -9.77 -27.70 -23.58
N LYS A 20 -8.45 -27.51 -23.48
CA LYS A 20 -7.70 -27.60 -22.22
C LYS A 20 -8.15 -26.53 -21.23
N ILE A 21 -8.27 -25.27 -21.68
CA ILE A 21 -8.78 -24.14 -20.89
C ILE A 21 -10.20 -24.44 -20.39
N LEU A 22 -11.10 -24.85 -21.30
CA LEU A 22 -12.49 -25.14 -20.98
C LEU A 22 -12.63 -26.24 -19.92
N LYS A 23 -11.90 -27.36 -20.08
CA LYS A 23 -11.90 -28.46 -19.10
C LYS A 23 -11.41 -28.01 -17.73
N THR A 24 -10.37 -27.18 -17.69
CA THR A 24 -9.79 -26.68 -16.45
C THR A 24 -10.75 -25.72 -15.75
N LEU A 25 -11.36 -24.78 -16.48
CA LEU A 25 -12.41 -23.88 -15.97
C LEU A 25 -13.58 -24.66 -15.38
N GLN A 26 -14.12 -25.62 -16.13
CA GLN A 26 -15.24 -26.47 -15.67
C GLN A 26 -14.89 -27.22 -14.39
N TYR A 27 -13.69 -27.82 -14.34
CA TYR A 27 -13.21 -28.53 -13.16
C TYR A 27 -13.13 -27.60 -11.94
N VAL A 28 -12.55 -26.40 -12.08
CA VAL A 28 -12.42 -25.44 -10.98
C VAL A 28 -13.79 -24.90 -10.53
N PHE A 29 -14.71 -24.59 -11.45
CA PHE A 29 -16.07 -24.17 -11.09
C PHE A 29 -16.79 -25.23 -10.24
N ILE A 30 -16.68 -26.51 -10.63
CA ILE A 30 -17.24 -27.63 -9.87
C ILE A 30 -16.61 -27.70 -8.46
N GLN A 31 -15.28 -27.63 -8.37
CA GLN A 31 -14.56 -27.67 -7.10
C GLN A 31 -14.96 -26.52 -6.15
N LYS A 32 -15.23 -25.32 -6.70
CA LYS A 32 -15.64 -24.14 -5.91
C LYS A 32 -17.15 -24.04 -5.67
N LYS A 33 -17.92 -25.05 -6.10
CA LYS A 33 -19.39 -25.14 -6.01
C LYS A 33 -20.10 -23.98 -6.71
N MET A 34 -19.60 -23.60 -7.89
CA MET A 34 -20.21 -22.57 -8.72
C MET A 34 -20.92 -23.20 -9.91
N ASP A 35 -22.22 -22.89 -10.07
CA ASP A 35 -23.00 -23.28 -11.24
C ASP A 35 -22.75 -22.26 -12.35
N CYS A 36 -21.83 -22.58 -13.25
CA CYS A 36 -21.39 -21.69 -14.34
C CYS A 36 -21.37 -22.43 -15.68
N GLN A 37 -21.94 -21.82 -16.71
CA GLN A 37 -21.90 -22.32 -18.08
C GLN A 37 -20.93 -21.47 -18.91
N THR A 38 -19.97 -22.13 -19.58
CA THR A 38 -19.00 -21.45 -20.45
C THR A 38 -19.38 -21.58 -21.92
N GLU A 39 -19.55 -20.45 -22.61
CA GLU A 39 -19.80 -20.37 -24.05
C GLU A 39 -18.54 -19.88 -24.78
N ILE A 40 -18.17 -20.53 -25.89
CA ILE A 40 -17.04 -20.11 -26.74
C ILE A 40 -17.60 -19.18 -27.82
N ILE A 41 -17.02 -17.97 -27.93
CA ILE A 41 -17.45 -16.95 -28.89
C ILE A 41 -16.33 -16.62 -29.88
N ASP A 42 -16.66 -16.28 -31.12
CA ASP A 42 -15.67 -15.89 -32.14
C ASP A 42 -15.39 -14.37 -32.17
N ARG A 43 -16.28 -13.53 -31.60
CA ARG A 43 -16.15 -12.06 -31.55
C ARG A 43 -16.78 -11.48 -30.30
N LEU A 44 -16.33 -10.30 -29.87
CA LEU A 44 -16.88 -9.55 -28.73
C LEU A 44 -18.18 -8.81 -29.08
N ASN A 45 -19.18 -9.56 -29.56
CA ASN A 45 -20.54 -9.06 -29.78
C ASN A 45 -21.52 -9.76 -28.84
N VAL A 46 -21.17 -9.80 -27.55
CA VAL A 46 -21.97 -10.40 -26.49
C VAL A 46 -22.66 -9.32 -25.68
N THR A 47 -23.87 -9.62 -25.22
CA THR A 47 -24.55 -8.80 -24.21
C THR A 47 -24.33 -9.48 -22.87
N LEU A 48 -23.59 -8.82 -21.97
CA LEU A 48 -23.34 -9.34 -20.62
C LEU A 48 -24.52 -8.94 -19.72
N GLY A 49 -25.23 -9.93 -19.17
CA GLY A 49 -26.15 -9.72 -18.05
C GLY A 49 -25.39 -9.34 -16.78
N THR A 50 -26.09 -8.94 -15.72
CA THR A 50 -25.47 -8.46 -14.46
C THR A 50 -24.56 -9.48 -13.77
N ASP A 51 -24.77 -10.78 -14.03
CA ASP A 51 -24.04 -11.89 -13.42
C ASP A 51 -23.12 -12.65 -14.38
N ASP A 52 -23.03 -12.19 -15.62
CA ASP A 52 -22.21 -12.82 -16.64
C ASP A 52 -20.76 -12.32 -16.57
N PHE A 53 -19.83 -13.15 -17.03
CA PHE A 53 -18.41 -12.81 -17.11
C PHE A 53 -17.84 -13.16 -18.49
N LEU A 54 -16.88 -12.38 -18.97
CA LEU A 54 -16.13 -12.64 -20.19
C LEU A 54 -14.66 -12.83 -19.81
N ILE A 55 -14.14 -14.03 -20.02
CA ILE A 55 -12.75 -14.37 -19.73
C ILE A 55 -11.99 -14.40 -21.05
N LEU A 56 -11.12 -13.42 -21.24
CA LEU A 56 -10.27 -13.27 -22.41
C LEU A 56 -8.90 -13.86 -22.12
N PHE A 57 -8.63 -15.03 -22.69
CA PHE A 57 -7.27 -15.54 -22.71
C PHE A 57 -6.54 -14.87 -23.88
N ILE A 58 -5.37 -14.30 -23.60
CA ILE A 58 -4.62 -13.48 -24.54
C ILE A 58 -3.16 -13.95 -24.56
N ASP A 59 -2.70 -14.30 -25.75
CA ASP A 59 -1.28 -14.38 -26.13
C ASP A 59 -0.98 -13.29 -27.18
N ASP A 60 0.25 -13.25 -27.70
CA ASP A 60 0.64 -12.30 -28.75
C ASP A 60 -0.26 -12.37 -30.00
N ILE A 61 -0.69 -13.58 -30.39
CA ILE A 61 -1.48 -13.81 -31.61
C ILE A 61 -2.90 -13.27 -31.41
N VAL A 62 -3.53 -13.63 -30.30
CA VAL A 62 -4.88 -13.22 -29.93
C VAL A 62 -4.93 -11.73 -29.67
N LEU A 63 -3.91 -11.15 -29.02
CA LEU A 63 -3.83 -9.70 -28.81
C LEU A 63 -3.83 -8.95 -30.15
N ASN A 64 -3.04 -9.41 -31.11
CA ASN A 64 -3.00 -8.81 -32.44
C ASN A 64 -4.36 -8.95 -33.17
N GLN A 65 -5.04 -10.09 -33.04
CA GLN A 65 -6.39 -10.25 -33.61
C GLN A 65 -7.41 -9.31 -32.95
N LEU A 66 -7.34 -9.15 -31.62
CA LEU A 66 -8.20 -8.26 -30.85
C LEU A 66 -8.03 -6.80 -31.25
N ILE A 67 -6.79 -6.32 -31.37
CA ILE A 67 -6.49 -4.92 -31.68
C ILE A 67 -6.85 -4.57 -33.13
N ASN A 68 -6.69 -5.53 -34.05
CA ASN A 68 -6.97 -5.32 -35.48
C ASN A 68 -8.47 -5.41 -35.82
N ASP A 69 -9.29 -6.07 -35.00
CA ASP A 69 -10.74 -6.09 -35.18
C ASP A 69 -11.38 -4.83 -34.57
N ALA A 70 -11.90 -3.96 -35.43
CA ALA A 70 -12.54 -2.70 -35.03
C ALA A 70 -13.76 -2.91 -34.11
N THR A 71 -14.50 -4.02 -34.27
CA THR A 71 -15.66 -4.36 -33.45
C THR A 71 -15.22 -4.70 -32.03
N ASN A 72 -14.20 -5.54 -31.90
CA ASN A 72 -13.63 -5.91 -30.61
C ASN A 72 -13.07 -4.69 -29.88
N LYS A 73 -12.33 -3.84 -30.59
CA LYS A 73 -11.82 -2.58 -30.03
C LYS A 73 -12.95 -1.65 -29.58
N GLN A 74 -14.01 -1.52 -30.36
CA GLN A 74 -15.16 -0.71 -29.99
C GLN A 74 -15.87 -1.24 -28.74
N PHE A 75 -15.95 -2.57 -28.57
CA PHE A 75 -16.46 -3.21 -27.36
C PHE A 75 -15.58 -2.87 -26.14
N LEU A 76 -14.27 -3.09 -26.24
CA LEU A 76 -13.31 -2.98 -25.13
C LEU A 76 -13.08 -1.53 -24.63
N VAL A 77 -13.30 -0.54 -25.48
CA VAL A 77 -13.13 0.88 -25.10
C VAL A 77 -14.32 1.40 -24.29
N LYS A 78 -15.50 0.77 -24.39
CA LYS A 78 -16.70 1.23 -23.69
C LYS A 78 -16.55 1.05 -22.18
N LYS A 79 -16.84 2.12 -21.44
CA LYS A 79 -16.74 2.12 -19.96
C LYS A 79 -17.72 1.17 -19.28
N GLU A 80 -18.86 0.89 -19.91
CA GLU A 80 -19.94 0.04 -19.36
C GLU A 80 -19.48 -1.41 -19.05
N PHE A 81 -18.47 -1.92 -19.75
CA PHE A 81 -17.97 -3.29 -19.58
C PHE A 81 -16.80 -3.43 -18.60
N ARG A 82 -16.39 -2.34 -17.95
CA ARG A 82 -15.25 -2.36 -17.03
C ARG A 82 -15.61 -2.90 -15.63
N ASN A 83 -16.87 -3.25 -15.38
CA ASN A 83 -17.46 -3.59 -14.07
C ASN A 83 -17.01 -4.94 -13.49
N ASN A 84 -15.74 -5.32 -13.65
CA ASN A 84 -15.16 -6.59 -13.23
C ASN A 84 -15.79 -7.84 -13.88
N GLN A 85 -16.65 -7.67 -14.89
CA GLN A 85 -17.21 -8.78 -15.67
C GLN A 85 -16.25 -9.27 -16.75
N LEU A 86 -15.39 -8.41 -17.28
CA LEU A 86 -14.36 -8.78 -18.26
C LEU A 86 -13.03 -9.01 -17.54
N LEU A 87 -12.50 -10.22 -17.64
CA LEU A 87 -11.26 -10.67 -17.03
C LEU A 87 -10.28 -11.06 -18.13
N ILE A 88 -9.03 -10.63 -18.02
CA ILE A 88 -7.98 -10.93 -18.98
C ILE A 88 -7.03 -11.94 -18.35
N VAL A 89 -6.68 -12.99 -19.08
CA VAL A 89 -5.70 -13.99 -18.68
C VAL A 89 -4.57 -13.99 -19.70
N THR A 90 -3.35 -13.62 -19.30
CA THR A 90 -2.18 -13.61 -20.18
C THR A 90 -1.35 -14.87 -20.01
N GLU A 91 -0.92 -15.47 -21.12
CA GLU A 91 -0.05 -16.66 -21.10
C GLU A 91 1.44 -16.27 -21.10
N ASP A 92 1.89 -15.63 -22.19
CA ASP A 92 3.30 -15.21 -22.38
C ASP A 92 3.48 -13.69 -22.51
N LEU A 93 2.43 -12.92 -22.18
CA LEU A 93 2.43 -11.46 -22.27
C LEU A 93 2.68 -10.82 -20.92
N ASN A 94 3.63 -9.88 -20.89
CA ASN A 94 3.74 -8.94 -19.79
C ASN A 94 2.58 -7.94 -19.86
N ILE A 95 2.05 -7.57 -18.70
CA ILE A 95 0.96 -6.59 -18.59
C ILE A 95 1.34 -5.29 -19.29
N SER A 96 2.60 -4.86 -19.20
CA SER A 96 3.10 -3.64 -19.86
C SER A 96 3.04 -3.67 -21.40
N GLN A 97 2.86 -4.85 -22.01
CA GLN A 97 2.69 -5.00 -23.45
C GLN A 97 1.23 -4.87 -23.89
N LEU A 98 0.29 -4.86 -22.95
CA LEU A 98 -1.12 -4.65 -23.26
C LEU A 98 -1.36 -3.17 -23.61
N PRO A 99 -2.30 -2.87 -24.53
CA PRO A 99 -2.74 -1.51 -24.73
C PRO A 99 -3.35 -0.90 -23.46
N ASP A 100 -3.12 0.38 -23.21
CA ASP A 100 -3.58 1.09 -22.01
C ASP A 100 -5.09 0.93 -21.72
N TYR A 101 -5.92 0.83 -22.76
CA TYR A 101 -7.36 0.65 -22.60
C TYR A 101 -7.75 -0.73 -22.05
N LEU A 102 -6.84 -1.71 -22.06
CA LEU A 102 -7.03 -3.02 -21.44
C LEU A 102 -6.57 -3.08 -19.98
N HIS A 103 -5.70 -2.16 -19.53
CA HIS A 103 -5.23 -2.14 -18.14
C HIS A 103 -6.36 -1.89 -17.12
N TYR A 104 -7.48 -1.33 -17.57
CA TYR A 104 -8.66 -1.10 -16.74
C TYR A 104 -9.44 -2.38 -16.40
N PHE A 105 -9.12 -3.52 -17.01
CA PHE A 105 -9.72 -4.81 -16.68
C PHE A 105 -8.82 -5.59 -15.72
N PRO A 106 -9.37 -6.44 -14.84
CA PRO A 106 -8.58 -7.39 -14.07
C PRO A 106 -7.75 -8.30 -15.00
N VAL A 107 -6.41 -8.28 -14.85
CA VAL A 107 -5.48 -9.13 -15.61
C VAL A 107 -4.88 -10.19 -14.68
N PHE A 108 -4.78 -11.43 -15.16
CA PHE A 108 -4.18 -12.57 -14.48
C PHE A 108 -3.09 -13.18 -15.38
N SER A 109 -1.87 -13.36 -14.88
CA SER A 109 -0.74 -13.90 -15.67
C SER A 109 -0.43 -15.34 -15.32
N MET A 110 -0.21 -16.19 -16.34
CA MET A 110 0.23 -17.60 -16.21
C MET A 110 1.74 -17.77 -16.07
N GLN A 111 2.53 -16.70 -16.12
CA GLN A 111 3.96 -16.80 -15.90
C GLN A 111 4.21 -17.23 -14.44
N SER A 112 4.76 -18.43 -14.25
CA SER A 112 5.09 -18.96 -12.93
C SER A 112 6.03 -17.99 -12.22
N GLU A 113 5.67 -17.60 -11.00
CA GLU A 113 6.66 -17.19 -10.02
C GLU A 113 7.50 -18.42 -9.68
N SER A 114 8.70 -18.49 -10.26
CA SER A 114 9.70 -19.48 -9.88
C SER A 114 10.01 -19.30 -8.39
N ASN A 115 9.43 -20.13 -7.51
CA ASN A 115 9.91 -20.43 -6.15
C ASN A 115 9.13 -21.58 -5.48
N PHE A 116 8.80 -22.66 -6.21
CA PHE A 116 8.44 -23.93 -5.58
C PHE A 116 9.45 -24.99 -5.96
N SER A 117 10.21 -25.45 -4.96
CA SER A 117 11.17 -26.52 -5.05
C SER A 117 10.52 -27.79 -5.59
N GLU A 118 11.11 -28.33 -6.66
CA GLU A 118 10.77 -29.61 -7.26
C GLU A 118 11.05 -30.74 -6.26
N GLU A 119 10.00 -31.37 -5.72
CA GLU A 119 10.06 -32.76 -5.30
C GLU A 119 9.04 -33.57 -6.13
N GLU A 120 9.62 -34.49 -6.91
CA GLU A 120 8.94 -35.43 -7.77
C GLU A 120 8.05 -36.39 -6.96
N SER A 121 6.85 -36.67 -7.48
CA SER A 121 6.25 -38.00 -7.36
C SER A 121 5.21 -38.21 -8.47
N GLU A 122 5.49 -39.22 -9.28
CA GLU A 122 4.65 -39.67 -10.39
C GLU A 122 3.30 -40.20 -9.90
N SER A 123 2.20 -39.72 -10.50
CA SER A 123 1.01 -40.54 -10.78
C SER A 123 0.13 -39.86 -11.82
N ILE A 124 -0.36 -40.67 -12.76
CA ILE A 124 -0.86 -40.28 -14.10
C ILE A 124 -2.24 -39.58 -14.10
N ASN A 125 -2.77 -39.16 -12.93
CA ASN A 125 -4.02 -38.38 -12.80
C ASN A 125 -3.82 -36.93 -12.35
N THR A 126 -2.57 -36.45 -12.34
CA THR A 126 -2.14 -35.18 -11.73
C THR A 126 -1.88 -34.02 -12.70
N ASN A 127 -1.96 -34.23 -14.02
CA ASN A 127 -1.57 -33.22 -15.03
C ASN A 127 -2.41 -31.93 -15.04
N ILE A 128 -3.61 -31.92 -14.45
CA ILE A 128 -4.41 -30.69 -14.30
C ILE A 128 -4.06 -29.96 -13.00
N ASN A 129 -3.63 -30.68 -11.95
CA ASN A 129 -3.54 -30.18 -10.58
C ASN A 129 -2.26 -29.38 -10.26
N ARG A 130 -1.33 -29.23 -11.22
CA ARG A 130 -0.05 -28.51 -11.04
C ARG A 130 0.39 -27.74 -12.30
N SER A 131 -0.56 -27.21 -13.06
CA SER A 131 -0.22 -26.33 -14.20
C SER A 131 -0.50 -24.88 -13.82
N ASN A 132 0.35 -23.93 -14.25
CA ASN A 132 0.10 -22.50 -14.04
C ASN A 132 -1.30 -22.08 -14.52
N LEU A 133 -1.81 -22.74 -15.57
CA LEU A 133 -3.18 -22.59 -16.06
C LEU A 133 -4.23 -22.89 -14.99
N PHE A 134 -4.05 -23.96 -14.21
CA PHE A 134 -4.97 -24.31 -13.12
C PHE A 134 -4.93 -23.29 -12.00
N ASP A 135 -3.73 -22.85 -11.57
CA ASP A 135 -3.58 -21.88 -10.50
C ASP A 135 -4.20 -20.53 -10.88
N VAL A 136 -3.94 -20.06 -12.10
CA VAL A 136 -4.54 -18.83 -12.61
C VAL A 136 -6.05 -18.94 -12.80
N ILE A 137 -6.55 -20.06 -13.30
CA ILE A 137 -8.00 -20.28 -13.39
C ILE A 137 -8.62 -20.33 -11.98
N ASN A 138 -7.95 -20.93 -11.00
CA ASN A 138 -8.39 -20.92 -9.62
C ASN A 138 -8.48 -19.48 -9.07
N ASP A 139 -7.48 -18.64 -9.34
CA ASP A 139 -7.51 -17.21 -8.98
C ASP A 139 -8.68 -16.47 -9.64
N VAL A 140 -8.88 -16.68 -10.95
CA VAL A 140 -10.00 -16.10 -11.71
C VAL A 140 -11.35 -16.50 -11.11
N VAL A 141 -11.53 -17.78 -10.79
CA VAL A 141 -12.80 -18.27 -10.22
C VAL A 141 -13.01 -17.74 -8.80
N LEU A 142 -11.96 -17.62 -7.99
CA LEU A 142 -12.04 -17.00 -6.67
C LEU A 142 -12.43 -15.52 -6.77
N PHE A 143 -11.82 -14.78 -7.68
CA PHE A 143 -12.17 -13.39 -7.97
C PHE A 143 -13.65 -13.26 -8.34
N ILE A 144 -14.13 -14.07 -9.30
CA ILE A 144 -15.55 -14.10 -9.71
C ILE A 144 -16.45 -14.35 -8.50
N LYS A 145 -16.15 -15.37 -7.70
CA LYS A 145 -16.95 -15.72 -6.53
C LYS A 145 -17.05 -14.56 -5.54
N GLN A 146 -15.94 -13.86 -5.30
CA GLN A 146 -15.89 -12.75 -4.35
C GLN A 146 -16.63 -11.51 -4.83
N THR A 147 -16.60 -11.22 -6.14
CA THR A 147 -17.43 -10.15 -6.71
C THR A 147 -18.95 -10.43 -6.63
N LYS A 148 -19.36 -11.68 -6.37
CA LYS A 148 -20.76 -12.11 -6.29
C LYS A 148 -21.25 -12.46 -4.90
N LEU A 149 -20.35 -12.62 -3.94
CA LEU A 149 -20.74 -12.81 -2.55
C LEU A 149 -21.30 -11.48 -2.01
N PRO A 150 -22.42 -11.50 -1.26
CA PRO A 150 -22.81 -10.34 -0.47
C PRO A 150 -21.62 -9.98 0.42
N GLN A 151 -21.08 -8.79 0.26
CA GLN A 151 -19.98 -8.35 1.10
C GLN A 151 -20.48 -8.32 2.55
N ASN A 152 -19.81 -9.07 3.43
CA ASN A 152 -20.17 -9.12 4.83
C ASN A 152 -19.91 -7.72 5.43
N GLN A 153 -20.92 -7.12 6.06
CA GLN A 153 -20.82 -5.77 6.66
C GLN A 153 -19.81 -5.70 7.81
N GLU A 154 -19.36 -6.86 8.32
CA GLU A 154 -18.37 -6.96 9.40
C GLU A 154 -16.92 -6.93 8.91
N ASN A 155 -16.66 -7.01 7.60
CA ASN A 155 -15.29 -7.00 7.08
C ASN A 155 -14.86 -5.56 6.75
N LEU A 156 -13.61 -5.22 7.09
CA LEU A 156 -13.04 -3.91 6.79
C LEU A 156 -13.15 -3.57 5.30
N THR A 157 -13.50 -2.31 5.04
CA THR A 157 -13.60 -1.69 3.72
C THR A 157 -12.30 -0.97 3.40
N ILE A 158 -11.66 -1.38 2.31
CA ILE A 158 -10.39 -0.83 1.84
C ILE A 158 -10.66 -0.05 0.56
N TYR A 159 -10.38 1.25 0.59
CA TYR A 159 -10.31 2.05 -0.62
C TYR A 159 -8.99 1.77 -1.34
N ILE A 160 -9.05 1.42 -2.61
CA ILE A 160 -7.87 1.33 -3.48
C ILE A 160 -8.01 2.34 -4.59
N GLY A 161 -7.09 3.29 -4.63
CA GLY A 161 -7.09 4.38 -5.59
C GLY A 161 -6.74 3.95 -7.01
N PRO A 162 -6.93 4.88 -7.97
CA PRO A 162 -6.49 4.67 -9.34
C PRO A 162 -4.98 4.48 -9.40
N PHE A 163 -4.55 3.66 -10.35
CA PHE A 163 -3.15 3.36 -10.63
C PHE A 163 -2.73 3.93 -11.99
N ASP A 164 -1.45 3.84 -12.31
CA ASP A 164 -0.93 4.13 -13.65
C ASP A 164 -0.40 2.88 -14.33
N ASP A 165 -0.11 2.98 -15.63
CA ASP A 165 0.25 1.82 -16.45
C ASP A 165 1.43 1.03 -15.87
N ASN A 166 2.37 1.71 -15.19
CA ASN A 166 3.53 1.08 -14.58
C ASN A 166 3.36 0.67 -13.10
N THR A 167 2.16 0.82 -12.53
CA THR A 167 1.75 0.24 -11.23
C THR A 167 0.57 -0.72 -11.35
N THR A 168 0.10 -1.02 -12.57
CA THR A 168 -0.99 -1.97 -12.85
C THR A 168 -0.77 -3.32 -12.19
N PHE A 169 0.45 -3.85 -12.27
CA PHE A 169 0.80 -5.15 -11.71
C PHE A 169 0.68 -5.16 -10.19
N GLU A 170 1.25 -4.16 -9.51
CA GLU A 170 1.18 -4.03 -8.05
C GLU A 170 -0.26 -3.83 -7.56
N TYR A 171 -1.01 -2.97 -8.25
CA TYR A 171 -2.43 -2.74 -7.96
C TYR A 171 -3.22 -4.06 -8.01
N GLN A 172 -3.06 -4.83 -9.08
CA GLN A 172 -3.79 -6.09 -9.25
C GLN A 172 -3.39 -7.14 -8.22
N LYS A 173 -2.08 -7.26 -7.93
CA LYS A 173 -1.59 -8.18 -6.89
C LYS A 173 -2.17 -7.86 -5.52
N VAL A 174 -2.13 -6.59 -5.11
CA VAL A 174 -2.69 -6.14 -3.82
C VAL A 174 -4.20 -6.39 -3.78
N THR A 175 -4.91 -6.00 -4.85
CA THR A 175 -6.36 -6.19 -4.94
C THR A 175 -6.73 -7.67 -4.79
N ARG A 176 -6.04 -8.58 -5.49
CA ARG A 176 -6.28 -10.02 -5.39
C ARG A 176 -6.00 -10.58 -4.00
N GLU A 177 -4.89 -10.18 -3.37
CA GLU A 177 -4.55 -10.61 -2.01
C GLU A 177 -5.64 -10.19 -1.00
N LEU A 178 -6.11 -8.94 -1.11
CA LEU A 178 -7.14 -8.40 -0.22
C LEU A 178 -8.50 -9.08 -0.44
N LEU A 179 -8.88 -9.30 -1.71
CA LEU A 179 -10.08 -10.06 -2.04
C LEU A 179 -9.98 -11.49 -1.52
N HIS A 180 -8.85 -12.19 -1.70
CA HIS A 180 -8.64 -13.56 -1.20
C HIS A 180 -8.88 -13.69 0.31
N ARG A 181 -8.63 -12.63 1.07
CA ARG A 181 -8.84 -12.55 2.52
C ARG A 181 -10.21 -11.99 2.93
N ASN A 182 -11.11 -11.83 1.96
CA ASN A 182 -12.48 -11.37 2.10
C ASN A 182 -12.63 -9.92 2.58
N PHE A 183 -11.64 -9.06 2.38
CA PHE A 183 -11.84 -7.63 2.62
C PHE A 183 -12.81 -7.04 1.60
N LYS A 184 -13.60 -6.06 2.04
CA LYS A 184 -14.43 -5.26 1.15
C LYS A 184 -13.52 -4.27 0.43
N ILE A 185 -13.60 -4.19 -0.89
CA ILE A 185 -12.79 -3.24 -1.67
C ILE A 185 -13.72 -2.24 -2.35
N VAL A 186 -13.40 -0.96 -2.21
CA VAL A 186 -14.03 0.13 -2.96
C VAL A 186 -12.96 0.84 -3.80
N PRO A 187 -13.26 1.26 -5.03
CA PRO A 187 -14.54 1.16 -5.74
C PRO A 187 -14.93 -0.28 -6.15
N GLU A 188 -16.24 -0.60 -6.06
CA GLU A 188 -16.79 -1.92 -6.42
C GLU A 188 -16.97 -2.12 -7.94
N VAL A 189 -17.08 -1.03 -8.70
CA VAL A 189 -17.33 -1.04 -10.15
C VAL A 189 -16.10 -0.47 -10.84
N SER A 190 -15.52 -1.22 -11.78
CA SER A 190 -14.60 -0.72 -12.81
C SER A 190 -13.65 0.36 -12.36
N ASN A 191 -12.51 0.02 -11.74
CA ASN A 191 -11.63 1.01 -11.10
C ASN A 191 -11.61 2.35 -11.87
N PRO A 192 -12.38 3.35 -11.40
CA PRO A 192 -12.66 4.55 -12.15
C PRO A 192 -11.34 5.25 -12.39
N THR A 193 -11.18 5.83 -13.57
CA THR A 193 -9.94 6.53 -13.87
C THR A 193 -9.78 7.68 -12.89
N ALA A 194 -8.54 8.07 -12.57
CA ALA A 194 -8.30 9.22 -11.71
C ALA A 194 -9.05 10.48 -12.20
N LYS A 195 -9.17 10.67 -13.52
CA LYS A 195 -9.96 11.77 -14.11
C LYS A 195 -11.46 11.64 -13.82
N ASP A 196 -12.01 10.44 -13.86
CA ASP A 196 -13.43 10.21 -13.55
C ASP A 196 -13.72 10.53 -12.08
N LEU A 197 -12.82 10.16 -11.17
CA LEU A 197 -12.92 10.48 -9.74
C LEU A 197 -12.73 11.97 -9.45
N ILE A 198 -11.81 12.66 -10.14
CA ILE A 198 -11.64 14.12 -10.01
C ILE A 198 -12.92 14.84 -10.46
N ASN A 199 -13.51 14.41 -11.59
CA ASN A 199 -14.73 15.01 -12.11
C ASN A 199 -15.96 14.73 -11.24
N ASN A 200 -15.95 13.63 -10.48
CA ASN A 200 -17.00 13.27 -9.53
C ASN A 200 -16.43 13.14 -8.11
N GLN A 201 -15.94 14.26 -7.58
CA GLN A 201 -15.27 14.28 -6.29
C GLN A 201 -16.16 13.81 -5.13
N GLU A 202 -17.47 14.06 -5.17
CA GLU A 202 -18.38 13.60 -4.11
C GLU A 202 -18.43 12.07 -4.02
N TYR A 203 -18.41 11.37 -5.16
CA TYR A 203 -18.34 9.91 -5.19
C TYR A 203 -17.02 9.39 -4.59
N LEU A 204 -15.90 10.07 -4.86
CA LEU A 204 -14.63 9.75 -4.20
C LEU A 204 -14.73 9.94 -2.67
N LEU A 205 -15.27 11.05 -2.21
CA LEU A 205 -15.42 11.34 -0.79
C LEU A 205 -16.39 10.39 -0.09
N GLU A 206 -17.44 9.94 -0.77
CA GLU A 206 -18.34 8.89 -0.26
C GLU A 206 -17.60 7.57 -0.05
N MET A 207 -16.77 7.14 -1.01
CA MET A 207 -15.96 5.93 -0.83
C MET A 207 -14.95 6.07 0.31
N LEU A 208 -14.29 7.23 0.43
CA LEU A 208 -13.33 7.49 1.50
C LEU A 208 -13.99 7.53 2.88
N ARG A 209 -15.20 8.09 3.01
CA ARG A 209 -15.99 8.10 4.26
C ARG A 209 -16.38 6.69 4.71
N ASN A 210 -16.62 5.79 3.76
CA ASN A 210 -17.03 4.42 4.03
C ASN A 210 -15.84 3.44 4.11
N ALA A 211 -14.60 3.91 3.96
CA ALA A 211 -13.40 3.09 4.03
C ALA A 211 -12.77 3.15 5.42
N ASP A 212 -12.31 2.00 5.89
CA ASP A 212 -11.51 1.86 7.12
C ASP A 212 -10.02 2.11 6.85
N PHE A 213 -9.59 1.90 5.59
CA PHE A 213 -8.21 2.06 5.17
C PHE A 213 -8.13 2.47 3.69
N ALA A 214 -7.14 3.29 3.32
CA ALA A 214 -6.94 3.72 1.94
C ALA A 214 -5.54 3.38 1.39
N ILE A 215 -5.48 2.97 0.13
CA ILE A 215 -4.23 2.64 -0.57
C ILE A 215 -4.17 3.45 -1.87
N HIS A 216 -3.10 4.21 -2.06
CA HIS A 216 -2.86 5.00 -3.28
C HIS A 216 -1.62 4.49 -4.01
N PHE A 217 -1.70 4.44 -5.34
CA PHE A 217 -0.58 4.11 -6.22
C PHE A 217 -0.12 5.36 -6.95
N ILE A 218 1.18 5.63 -6.93
CA ILE A 218 1.81 6.70 -7.70
C ILE A 218 3.00 6.08 -8.43
N GLY A 219 2.81 5.71 -9.70
CA GLY A 219 3.91 5.20 -10.50
C GLY A 219 4.77 6.30 -11.12
N HIS A 220 5.94 5.88 -11.59
CA HIS A 220 6.91 6.76 -12.25
C HIS A 220 6.33 7.47 -13.49
N ASN A 221 5.41 6.87 -14.25
CA ASN A 221 4.82 7.55 -15.43
C ASN A 221 3.97 8.75 -15.01
N SER A 222 3.24 8.63 -13.90
CA SER A 222 2.49 9.74 -13.31
C SER A 222 3.37 10.90 -12.85
N LEU A 223 4.65 10.65 -12.60
CA LEU A 223 5.63 11.66 -12.23
C LEU A 223 6.34 12.23 -13.47
N ALA A 224 6.76 11.37 -14.40
CA ALA A 224 7.51 11.73 -15.59
C ALA A 224 6.66 12.51 -16.62
N ASN A 225 5.43 12.04 -16.91
CA ASN A 225 4.63 12.54 -18.04
C ASN A 225 3.92 13.88 -17.77
N TYR A 226 4.01 14.38 -16.54
CA TYR A 226 3.36 15.62 -16.12
C TYR A 226 4.39 16.60 -15.53
N PRO A 227 5.45 17.01 -16.25
CA PRO A 227 6.56 17.77 -15.68
C PRO A 227 6.14 19.08 -15.01
N GLU A 228 5.21 19.81 -15.63
CA GLU A 228 4.78 21.15 -15.20
C GLU A 228 3.45 21.16 -14.41
N GLN A 229 2.76 20.03 -14.35
CA GLN A 229 1.41 19.93 -13.78
C GLN A 229 1.29 18.75 -12.83
N MET A 230 0.30 18.80 -11.94
CA MET A 230 0.00 17.67 -11.08
C MET A 230 -0.75 16.60 -11.88
N SER A 231 -0.23 15.36 -11.88
CA SER A 231 -0.90 14.24 -12.54
C SER A 231 -2.24 13.90 -11.88
N PRO A 232 -3.18 13.26 -12.60
CA PRO A 232 -4.47 12.89 -12.02
C PRO A 232 -4.37 12.06 -10.73
N VAL A 233 -3.45 11.08 -10.65
CA VAL A 233 -3.27 10.29 -9.42
C VAL A 233 -2.73 11.12 -8.25
N LEU A 234 -1.84 12.09 -8.53
CA LEU A 234 -1.37 13.03 -7.51
C LEU A 234 -2.50 13.98 -7.04
N GLN A 235 -3.40 14.38 -7.94
CA GLN A 235 -4.58 15.17 -7.56
C GLN A 235 -5.53 14.36 -6.66
N ILE A 236 -5.74 13.07 -6.96
CA ILE A 236 -6.52 12.17 -6.07
C ILE A 236 -5.85 12.04 -4.70
N ASN A 237 -4.52 11.91 -4.66
CA ASN A 237 -3.78 11.92 -3.40
C ASN A 237 -4.00 13.22 -2.62
N GLN A 238 -3.94 14.38 -3.28
CA GLN A 238 -4.18 15.68 -2.65
C GLN A 238 -5.62 15.80 -2.11
N ILE A 239 -6.62 15.39 -2.88
CA ILE A 239 -8.02 15.39 -2.45
C ILE A 239 -8.19 14.51 -1.21
N THR A 240 -7.57 13.33 -1.20
CA THR A 240 -7.64 12.40 -0.06
C THR A 240 -6.91 12.95 1.16
N ALA A 241 -5.75 13.59 0.98
CA ALA A 241 -5.03 14.25 2.07
C ALA A 241 -5.83 15.40 2.70
N ASN A 242 -6.53 16.18 1.86
CA ASN A 242 -7.44 17.24 2.33
C ASN A 242 -8.63 16.63 3.10
N PHE A 243 -9.19 15.52 2.62
CA PHE A 243 -10.24 14.78 3.35
C PHE A 243 -9.73 14.29 4.71
N CYS A 244 -8.52 13.73 4.78
CA CYS A 244 -7.90 13.28 6.03
C CYS A 244 -7.58 14.43 7.00
N SER A 245 -7.43 15.66 6.49
CA SER A 245 -7.26 16.86 7.31
C SER A 245 -8.59 17.37 7.90
N SER A 246 -9.72 16.86 7.43
CA SER A 246 -11.05 17.22 7.92
C SER A 246 -11.48 16.34 9.10
N PRO A 247 -12.41 16.79 9.95
CA PRO A 247 -12.93 15.97 11.04
C PRO A 247 -13.56 14.64 10.59
N GLU A 248 -14.08 14.58 9.36
CA GLU A 248 -14.69 13.36 8.80
C GLU A 248 -13.66 12.30 8.41
N GLY A 249 -12.43 12.71 8.08
CA GLY A 249 -11.38 11.82 7.58
C GLY A 249 -10.19 11.67 8.54
N GLU A 250 -10.22 12.31 9.71
CA GLU A 250 -9.06 12.39 10.61
C GLU A 250 -8.56 11.04 11.11
N THR A 251 -9.41 10.02 11.12
CA THR A 251 -9.08 8.64 11.51
C THR A 251 -8.69 7.76 10.34
N LEU A 252 -8.94 8.18 9.09
CA LEU A 252 -8.63 7.38 7.91
C LEU A 252 -7.10 7.29 7.77
N GLN A 253 -6.58 6.09 7.99
CA GLN A 253 -5.18 5.78 7.73
C GLN A 253 -5.00 5.38 6.28
N ARG A 254 -3.85 5.74 5.70
CA ARG A 254 -3.56 5.40 4.31
C ARG A 254 -2.12 5.03 4.03
N ILE A 255 -1.92 4.23 2.99
CA ILE A 255 -0.63 3.96 2.38
C ILE A 255 -0.57 4.66 1.02
N ILE A 256 0.58 5.27 0.74
CA ILE A 256 0.93 5.73 -0.60
C ILE A 256 2.10 4.87 -1.08
N TYR A 257 1.87 4.06 -2.12
CA TYR A 257 2.89 3.26 -2.75
C TYR A 257 3.50 4.00 -3.94
N VAL A 258 4.83 4.09 -3.95
CA VAL A 258 5.62 4.55 -5.10
C VAL A 258 6.63 3.44 -5.42
N PRO A 259 6.73 2.96 -6.68
CA PRO A 259 7.74 1.97 -7.03
C PRO A 259 9.15 2.43 -6.67
N ALA A 260 9.98 1.50 -6.20
CA ALA A 260 11.36 1.78 -5.83
C ALA A 260 12.16 2.32 -7.04
N GLU A 261 13.05 3.26 -6.77
CA GLU A 261 13.93 3.84 -7.78
C GLU A 261 14.97 2.79 -8.21
N THR A 262 15.17 2.68 -9.52
CA THR A 262 16.20 1.86 -10.15
C THR A 262 17.29 2.76 -10.76
N PRO A 263 18.48 2.23 -11.10
CA PRO A 263 19.50 3.02 -11.80
C PRO A 263 19.03 3.64 -13.12
N GLU A 264 17.97 3.11 -13.73
CA GLU A 264 17.37 3.60 -14.97
C GLU A 264 16.25 4.64 -14.74
N THR A 265 15.93 4.94 -13.48
CA THR A 265 14.87 5.90 -13.15
C THR A 265 15.26 7.31 -13.61
N PRO A 266 14.41 8.00 -14.39
CA PRO A 266 14.72 9.35 -14.87
C PRO A 266 14.92 10.34 -13.72
N GLU A 267 15.88 11.26 -13.87
CA GLU A 267 16.21 12.26 -12.83
C GLU A 267 14.99 13.10 -12.40
N ILE A 268 14.12 13.46 -13.35
CA ILE A 268 12.87 14.19 -13.06
C ILE A 268 11.94 13.42 -12.11
N VAL A 269 11.90 12.09 -12.21
CA VAL A 269 11.09 11.24 -11.33
C VAL A 269 11.68 11.27 -9.93
N ALA A 270 12.99 11.06 -9.79
CA ALA A 270 13.68 11.10 -8.50
C ALA A 270 13.50 12.45 -7.78
N GLN A 271 13.63 13.57 -8.52
CA GLN A 271 13.40 14.91 -7.97
C GLN A 271 11.96 15.09 -7.48
N LYS A 272 10.97 14.62 -8.24
CA LYS A 272 9.56 14.70 -7.83
C LYS A 272 9.23 13.82 -6.63
N ILE A 273 9.81 12.63 -6.53
CA ILE A 273 9.67 11.78 -5.34
C ILE A 273 10.24 12.50 -4.12
N LEU A 274 11.39 13.16 -4.25
CA LEU A 274 12.01 13.92 -3.16
C LEU A 274 11.16 15.14 -2.74
N GLN A 275 10.58 15.86 -3.70
CA GLN A 275 9.62 16.94 -3.44
C GLN A 275 8.38 16.41 -2.71
N PHE A 276 7.80 15.31 -3.20
CA PHE A 276 6.62 14.68 -2.61
C PHE A 276 6.88 14.20 -1.17
N LYS A 277 8.06 13.62 -0.90
CA LYS A 277 8.50 13.25 0.46
C LYS A 277 8.58 14.44 1.43
N SER A 278 8.78 15.64 0.90
CA SER A 278 8.94 16.88 1.68
C SER A 278 7.60 17.62 1.88
N ASP A 279 6.54 17.20 1.18
CA ASP A 279 5.22 17.80 1.25
C ASP A 279 4.39 17.13 2.35
N ALA A 280 4.46 17.69 3.56
CA ALA A 280 3.73 17.18 4.72
C ALA A 280 2.20 17.18 4.50
N GLN A 281 1.67 18.15 3.74
CA GLN A 281 0.23 18.22 3.48
C GLN A 281 -0.21 17.04 2.61
N SER A 282 0.52 16.75 1.53
CA SER A 282 0.27 15.60 0.65
C SER A 282 0.38 14.25 1.36
N LEU A 283 1.06 14.18 2.51
CA LEU A 283 1.29 12.98 3.31
C LEU A 283 0.40 12.89 4.57
N THR A 284 -0.62 13.73 4.70
CA THR A 284 -1.55 13.68 5.84
C THR A 284 -2.14 12.28 6.03
N ASN A 285 -1.99 11.72 7.24
CA ASN A 285 -2.36 10.35 7.63
C ASN A 285 -1.78 9.22 6.75
N ALA A 286 -0.70 9.50 6.00
CA ALA A 286 -0.15 8.57 5.04
C ALA A 286 1.23 8.03 5.40
N GLU A 287 1.39 6.72 5.25
CA GLU A 287 2.71 6.09 5.15
C GLU A 287 3.14 5.97 3.69
N LEU A 288 4.24 6.64 3.33
CA LEU A 288 4.84 6.54 1.99
C LEU A 288 5.80 5.35 1.92
N LEU A 289 5.51 4.39 1.03
CA LEU A 289 6.28 3.16 0.87
C LEU A 289 6.95 3.10 -0.51
N GLN A 290 8.24 2.78 -0.49
CA GLN A 290 9.06 2.45 -1.67
C GLN A 290 9.72 1.09 -1.47
N THR A 291 8.92 0.03 -1.53
CA THR A 291 9.35 -1.34 -1.28
C THR A 291 8.99 -2.24 -2.45
N PRO A 292 9.57 -3.45 -2.56
CA PRO A 292 9.01 -4.47 -3.45
C PRO A 292 7.56 -4.81 -3.11
N ILE A 293 6.80 -5.28 -4.10
CA ILE A 293 5.37 -5.61 -3.98
C ILE A 293 5.07 -6.65 -2.90
N GLU A 294 5.93 -7.65 -2.74
CA GLU A 294 5.75 -8.68 -1.71
C GLU A 294 5.81 -8.07 -0.30
N LYS A 295 6.72 -7.12 -0.08
CA LYS A 295 6.82 -6.40 1.19
C LYS A 295 5.64 -5.46 1.40
N LEU A 296 5.16 -4.81 0.34
CA LEU A 296 3.95 -3.98 0.39
C LEU A 296 2.74 -4.79 0.87
N LYS A 297 2.54 -6.01 0.35
CA LYS A 297 1.45 -6.90 0.78
C LYS A 297 1.53 -7.22 2.26
N GLU A 298 2.72 -7.59 2.76
CA GLU A 298 2.92 -7.85 4.20
C GLU A 298 2.52 -6.65 5.06
N ILE A 299 2.96 -5.45 4.70
CA ILE A 299 2.66 -4.22 5.43
C ILE A 299 1.15 -3.92 5.42
N ILE A 300 0.50 -4.01 4.26
CA ILE A 300 -0.94 -3.80 4.15
C ILE A 300 -1.70 -4.78 5.04
N LEU A 301 -1.35 -6.06 4.99
CA LEU A 301 -2.03 -7.09 5.78
C LEU A 301 -1.87 -6.87 7.28
N GLN A 302 -0.69 -6.46 7.71
CA GLN A 302 -0.46 -6.09 9.10
C GLN A 302 -1.36 -4.92 9.52
N LYS A 303 -1.38 -3.82 8.75
CA LYS A 303 -2.22 -2.64 9.06
C LYS A 303 -3.69 -3.00 9.13
N VAL A 304 -4.18 -3.76 8.16
CA VAL A 304 -5.59 -4.17 8.11
C VAL A 304 -5.93 -5.12 9.26
N THR A 305 -5.00 -5.99 9.67
CA THR A 305 -5.19 -6.86 10.86
C THR A 305 -5.24 -6.04 12.14
N GLU A 306 -4.37 -5.05 12.30
CA GLU A 306 -4.35 -4.12 13.43
C GLU A 306 -5.66 -3.30 13.53
N LEU A 307 -6.27 -2.97 12.39
CA LEU A 307 -7.57 -2.30 12.34
C LEU A 307 -8.74 -3.25 12.68
N ALA A 308 -8.67 -4.52 12.24
CA ALA A 308 -9.75 -5.49 12.41
C ALA A 308 -9.81 -6.05 13.84
N ALA A 309 -8.65 -6.18 14.46
CA ALA A 309 -8.49 -6.51 15.86
C ALA A 309 -7.54 -5.47 16.42
N PRO A 310 -8.05 -4.31 16.92
CA PRO A 310 -7.23 -3.49 17.81
C PRO A 310 -6.88 -4.44 18.94
N LEU A 311 -5.62 -4.93 18.97
CA LEU A 311 -5.05 -5.70 20.08
C LEU A 311 -5.64 -5.08 21.33
N GLU A 312 -6.36 -5.85 22.15
CA GLU A 312 -7.02 -5.38 23.36
C GLU A 312 -6.08 -4.38 24.04
N GLN A 313 -6.37 -3.09 23.84
CA GLN A 313 -5.46 -2.01 24.22
C GLN A 313 -5.35 -1.92 25.75
N GLU A 314 -6.16 -2.72 26.45
CA GLU A 314 -6.23 -2.87 27.89
C GLU A 314 -4.91 -3.36 28.53
N GLU A 315 -4.01 -4.05 27.82
CA GLU A 315 -2.71 -4.46 28.40
C GLU A 315 -1.52 -3.53 28.10
N LEU A 316 -1.69 -2.54 27.21
CA LEU A 316 -0.66 -1.51 26.95
C LEU A 316 -0.94 -0.17 27.64
N GLU A 317 -2.13 0.02 28.21
CA GLU A 317 -2.50 1.21 28.98
C GLU A 317 -1.90 1.29 30.40
N SER A 318 -1.12 0.29 30.84
CA SER A 318 -0.41 0.37 32.12
C SER A 318 1.04 0.87 32.01
N VAL A 319 1.54 1.26 30.84
CA VAL A 319 2.80 2.01 30.75
C VAL A 319 2.45 3.48 30.91
N GLN A 320 2.71 4.05 32.10
CA GLN A 320 2.65 5.49 32.32
C GLN A 320 3.27 6.22 31.12
N ALA A 321 2.49 7.06 30.46
CA ALA A 321 2.95 7.81 29.29
C ALA A 321 4.29 8.49 29.63
N SER A 322 5.33 8.13 28.89
CA SER A 322 6.65 8.74 29.09
C SER A 322 6.62 10.17 28.57
N ASP A 323 7.06 11.12 29.38
CA ASP A 323 7.13 12.53 28.97
C ASP A 323 8.25 12.74 27.94
N VAL A 324 9.31 11.93 28.02
CA VAL A 324 10.52 12.07 27.20
C VAL A 324 10.87 10.76 26.47
N TYR A 325 11.23 10.88 25.21
CA TYR A 325 11.90 9.80 24.49
C TYR A 325 13.41 10.05 24.42
N PHE A 326 14.19 9.21 25.08
CA PHE A 326 15.64 9.28 25.10
C PHE A 326 16.25 8.32 24.09
N MET A 327 16.86 8.89 23.06
CA MET A 327 17.48 8.15 21.96
C MET A 327 19.00 8.20 22.07
N TYR A 328 19.63 7.04 21.98
CA TYR A 328 21.08 6.90 21.78
C TYR A 328 21.36 5.89 20.65
N PRO A 329 22.51 6.01 19.96
CA PRO A 329 22.90 5.05 18.94
C PRO A 329 23.28 3.70 19.57
N PRO A 330 23.17 2.58 18.83
CA PRO A 330 23.65 1.28 19.30
C PRO A 330 25.13 1.35 19.71
N GLY A 331 25.48 0.74 20.85
CA GLY A 331 26.84 0.78 21.40
C GLY A 331 27.14 2.00 22.28
N ALA A 332 26.18 2.90 22.49
CA ALA A 332 26.30 4.06 23.37
C ALA A 332 25.61 3.89 24.74
N GLU A 333 25.26 2.67 25.14
CA GLU A 333 24.52 2.36 26.38
C GLU A 333 25.31 2.76 27.64
N THR A 334 26.63 2.59 27.59
CA THR A 334 27.51 2.99 28.72
C THR A 334 27.64 4.51 28.83
N PRO A 335 28.00 5.25 27.78
CA PRO A 335 28.12 6.71 27.87
C PRO A 335 26.77 7.45 27.98
N SER A 336 25.63 6.86 27.60
CA SER A 336 24.30 7.46 27.80
C SER A 336 23.80 7.38 29.25
N LYS A 337 24.33 6.42 30.02
CA LYS A 337 23.83 6.06 31.36
C LYS A 337 23.77 7.21 32.35
N GLU A 338 24.73 8.13 32.29
CA GLU A 338 24.77 9.30 33.17
C GLU A 338 23.54 10.22 32.99
N TYR A 339 23.01 10.32 31.76
CA TYR A 339 21.79 11.07 31.47
C TYR A 339 20.53 10.32 31.93
N GLU A 340 20.52 8.99 31.81
CA GLU A 340 19.44 8.16 32.33
C GLU A 340 19.33 8.27 33.86
N ASP A 341 20.46 8.16 34.55
CA ASP A 341 20.51 8.24 36.01
C ASP A 341 20.11 9.65 36.49
N TRP A 342 20.50 10.70 35.74
CA TRP A 342 20.02 12.07 36.01
C TRP A 342 18.49 12.18 35.89
N MET A 343 17.90 11.68 34.79
CA MET A 343 16.44 11.71 34.60
C MET A 343 15.69 10.92 35.68
N LYS A 344 16.21 9.76 36.09
CA LYS A 344 15.67 8.96 37.20
C LYS A 344 15.70 9.72 38.52
N ASN A 345 16.82 10.36 38.85
CA ASN A 345 17.00 11.13 40.09
C ASN A 345 16.07 12.35 40.17
N HIS A 346 15.63 12.87 39.02
CA HIS A 346 14.70 13.99 38.93
C HIS A 346 13.24 13.56 38.69
N HIS A 347 12.93 12.27 38.82
CA HIS A 347 11.58 11.71 38.63
C HIS A 347 10.94 12.02 37.27
N ILE A 348 11.76 12.16 36.22
CA ILE A 348 11.28 12.37 34.84
C ILE A 348 10.90 11.00 34.25
N SER A 349 9.68 10.90 33.71
CA SER A 349 9.24 9.69 33.01
C SER A 349 9.84 9.65 31.61
N PHE A 350 10.62 8.62 31.29
CA PHE A 350 11.26 8.49 29.98
C PHE A 350 11.25 7.06 29.43
N SER A 351 11.36 6.98 28.11
CA SER A 351 11.48 5.76 27.32
C SER A 351 12.84 5.73 26.61
N LEU A 352 13.41 4.54 26.42
CA LEU A 352 14.75 4.36 25.83
C LEU A 352 14.68 3.81 24.41
N SER A 353 15.74 3.99 23.62
CA SER A 353 15.98 3.19 22.41
C SER A 353 15.99 1.70 22.75
N GLN A 354 15.18 0.90 22.05
CA GLN A 354 15.24 -0.56 22.14
C GLN A 354 16.24 -1.11 21.14
N VAL A 355 17.06 -2.08 21.56
CA VAL A 355 18.09 -2.73 20.72
C VAL A 355 17.85 -4.22 20.50
N ASN A 356 16.90 -4.81 21.23
CA ASN A 356 16.60 -6.24 21.20
C ASN A 356 15.34 -6.60 20.38
N LEU A 357 14.74 -5.62 19.71
CA LEU A 357 13.59 -5.81 18.84
C LEU A 357 14.04 -6.13 17.42
N ASP A 358 13.18 -6.80 16.64
CA ASP A 358 13.42 -6.91 15.21
C ASP A 358 13.34 -5.52 14.52
N GLN A 359 13.79 -5.43 13.26
CA GLN A 359 13.88 -4.13 12.58
C GLN A 359 12.53 -3.42 12.42
N LEU A 360 11.44 -4.17 12.28
CA LEU A 360 10.10 -3.63 12.06
C LEU A 360 9.46 -3.23 13.38
N GLU A 361 9.59 -4.07 14.41
CA GLU A 361 9.20 -3.75 15.78
C GLU A 361 9.96 -2.53 16.32
N LEU A 362 11.25 -2.41 16.03
CA LEU A 362 12.07 -1.26 16.40
C LEU A 362 11.58 0.01 15.71
N LEU A 363 11.19 -0.08 14.44
CA LEU A 363 10.62 1.04 13.70
C LEU A 363 9.27 1.47 14.29
N HIS A 364 8.36 0.54 14.56
CA HIS A 364 7.06 0.83 15.16
C HIS A 364 7.17 1.40 16.58
N TYR A 365 8.03 0.82 17.41
CA TYR A 365 8.34 1.36 18.72
C TYR A 365 8.84 2.81 18.60
N HIS A 366 9.79 3.06 17.71
CA HIS A 366 10.35 4.39 17.48
C HIS A 366 9.28 5.40 17.02
N GLN A 367 8.43 5.02 16.05
CA GLN A 367 7.33 5.86 15.56
C GLN A 367 6.31 6.13 16.67
N LYS A 368 5.90 5.10 17.43
CA LYS A 368 4.98 5.23 18.56
C LYS A 368 5.50 6.17 19.63
N GLN A 369 6.79 6.08 19.99
CA GLN A 369 7.37 7.02 20.94
C GLN A 369 7.30 8.46 20.39
N LEU A 370 7.65 8.67 19.13
CA LEU A 370 7.62 10.02 18.53
C LEU A 370 6.22 10.62 18.38
N THR A 371 5.16 9.82 18.33
CA THR A 371 3.78 10.31 18.28
C THR A 371 3.18 10.58 19.66
N THR A 372 3.71 9.97 20.71
CA THR A 372 3.11 9.98 22.06
C THR A 372 3.84 10.86 23.07
N VAL A 373 5.17 10.99 23.02
CA VAL A 373 5.93 11.74 24.03
C VAL A 373 5.79 13.26 23.90
N GLN A 374 6.04 14.00 24.99
CA GLN A 374 6.00 15.46 24.97
C GLN A 374 7.30 16.08 24.43
N GLY A 375 8.44 15.45 24.70
CA GLY A 375 9.76 15.93 24.30
C GLY A 375 10.72 14.80 23.94
N VAL A 376 11.81 15.20 23.29
CA VAL A 376 12.83 14.26 22.80
C VAL A 376 14.20 14.68 23.29
N LEU A 377 14.98 13.71 23.77
CA LEU A 377 16.39 13.85 24.10
C LEU A 377 17.21 12.93 23.20
N ILE A 378 18.17 13.48 22.45
CA ILE A 378 19.06 12.70 21.57
C ILE A 378 20.47 12.74 22.14
N PHE A 379 21.03 11.58 22.47
CA PHE A 379 22.43 11.42 22.80
C PHE A 379 23.26 11.25 21.53
N HIS A 380 24.15 12.21 21.28
CA HIS A 380 25.06 12.19 20.15
C HIS A 380 26.48 11.74 20.58
N HIS A 381 26.95 10.67 19.94
CA HIS A 381 28.29 10.11 20.15
C HIS A 381 28.98 9.81 18.82
N GLY A 382 29.48 10.86 18.16
CA GLY A 382 30.38 10.75 16.99
C GLY A 382 29.75 10.29 15.67
N ASN A 383 28.51 9.77 15.67
CA ASN A 383 27.82 9.35 14.45
C ASN A 383 26.86 10.43 13.93
N GLN A 384 27.38 11.28 13.04
CA GLN A 384 26.62 12.40 12.46
C GLN A 384 25.46 11.92 11.58
N HIS A 385 25.66 10.89 10.76
CA HIS A 385 24.60 10.37 9.88
C HIS A 385 23.42 9.76 10.66
N TRP A 386 23.70 9.10 11.78
CA TRP A 386 22.65 8.60 12.65
C TRP A 386 21.85 9.75 13.28
N LEU A 387 22.54 10.80 13.74
CA LEU A 387 21.89 12.00 14.28
C LEU A 387 21.00 12.65 13.23
N GLU A 388 21.51 12.87 12.01
CA GLU A 388 20.74 13.44 10.90
C GLU A 388 19.49 12.61 10.56
N ARG A 389 19.62 11.28 10.57
CA ARG A 389 18.49 10.38 10.39
C ARG A 389 17.45 10.55 11.50
N LYS A 390 17.87 10.62 12.77
CA LYS A 390 16.95 10.86 13.89
C LYS A 390 16.28 12.22 13.85
N LEU A 391 16.99 13.26 13.46
CA LEU A 391 16.41 14.58 13.23
C LEU A 391 15.39 14.55 12.07
N SER A 392 15.67 13.81 10.99
CA SER A 392 14.71 13.59 9.91
C SER A 392 13.46 12.85 10.37
N ASP A 393 13.59 11.90 11.28
CA ASP A 393 12.47 11.16 11.86
C ASP A 393 11.57 12.08 12.70
N LEU A 394 12.12 13.09 13.40
CA LEU A 394 11.33 14.12 14.09
C LEU A 394 10.48 14.96 13.13
N ILE A 395 10.99 15.25 11.93
CA ILE A 395 10.26 15.99 10.89
C ILE A 395 9.09 15.15 10.34
N LYS A 396 9.25 13.82 10.27
CA LYS A 396 8.24 12.88 9.79
C LYS A 396 7.17 12.55 10.84
N ALA A 397 7.45 12.79 12.12
CA ALA A 397 6.55 12.42 13.23
C ALA A 397 5.09 12.90 13.07
N PRO A 398 4.80 14.12 12.54
CA PRO A 398 3.42 14.52 12.24
C PRO A 398 2.72 13.58 11.25
N GLY A 399 3.42 13.12 10.21
CA GLY A 399 2.90 12.15 9.24
C GLY A 399 2.66 10.75 9.84
N TRP A 400 3.29 10.43 10.96
CA TRP A 400 3.06 9.19 11.73
C TRP A 400 1.90 9.32 12.74
N GLY A 401 1.25 10.47 12.85
CA GLY A 401 0.10 10.70 13.74
C GLY A 401 0.38 11.57 14.97
N ARG A 402 1.53 12.28 15.02
CA ARG A 402 1.81 13.23 16.10
C ARG A 402 0.93 14.48 15.96
N LYS A 403 0.04 14.72 16.94
CA LYS A 403 -0.95 15.82 16.90
C LYS A 403 -0.42 17.18 17.38
N MET A 404 0.59 17.21 18.24
CA MET A 404 1.12 18.45 18.85
C MET A 404 2.64 18.57 18.60
N PRO A 405 3.21 19.77 18.44
CA PRO A 405 4.66 19.92 18.31
C PRO A 405 5.40 19.38 19.55
N PHE A 406 6.69 19.02 19.40
CA PHE A 406 7.51 18.69 20.56
C PHE A 406 7.66 19.94 21.45
N ARG A 407 7.40 19.80 22.76
CA ARG A 407 7.63 20.88 23.73
C ARG A 407 9.10 21.27 23.76
N PHE A 408 10.00 20.30 23.59
CA PHE A 408 11.42 20.53 23.43
C PHE A 408 12.09 19.41 22.62
N ILE A 409 13.16 19.78 21.93
CA ILE A 409 14.13 18.84 21.34
C ILE A 409 15.48 19.19 21.96
N ALA A 410 16.07 18.24 22.67
CA ALA A 410 17.39 18.42 23.27
C ALA A 410 18.40 17.45 22.65
N ILE A 411 19.61 17.93 22.40
CA ILE A 411 20.73 17.11 21.95
C ILE A 411 21.85 17.20 22.99
N CYS A 412 22.30 16.05 23.48
CA CYS A 412 23.30 15.91 24.53
C CYS A 412 24.48 15.04 24.08
N GLY A 413 25.60 15.11 24.80
CA GLY A 413 26.81 14.33 24.48
C GLY A 413 27.91 15.17 23.80
N GLN A 414 28.51 14.65 22.73
CA GLN A 414 29.63 15.33 22.06
C GLN A 414 29.19 16.61 21.35
N LYS A 415 30.14 17.56 21.17
CA LYS A 415 29.89 18.83 20.48
C LYS A 415 29.53 18.59 19.02
N ILE A 416 28.48 19.26 18.55
CA ILE A 416 27.88 19.08 17.22
C ILE A 416 28.20 20.29 16.34
N ASP A 417 28.37 20.06 15.03
CA ASP A 417 28.35 21.12 14.03
C ASP A 417 26.90 21.53 13.71
N THR A 418 26.57 22.80 13.99
CA THR A 418 25.19 23.33 13.96
C THR A 418 24.64 23.58 12.56
N ASN A 419 25.45 23.43 11.51
CA ASN A 419 25.06 23.75 10.14
C ASN A 419 23.85 22.95 9.59
N HIS A 420 23.57 21.76 10.14
CA HIS A 420 22.53 20.85 9.65
C HIS A 420 21.16 21.01 10.35
N LEU A 421 21.05 21.88 11.36
CA LEU A 421 19.83 22.07 12.17
C LEU A 421 18.86 23.10 11.59
N SER A 422 19.24 23.76 10.49
CA SER A 422 18.42 24.71 9.74
C SER A 422 17.06 24.13 9.30
N LYS A 423 16.97 22.80 9.17
CA LYS A 423 15.73 22.08 8.81
C LYS A 423 14.69 22.00 9.94
N LEU A 424 15.08 22.31 11.17
CA LEU A 424 14.24 22.24 12.38
C LEU A 424 13.97 23.62 13.01
N ASN A 425 14.14 24.71 12.25
CA ASN A 425 14.02 26.11 12.72
C ASN A 425 12.71 26.45 13.45
N ASN A 426 11.66 25.62 13.32
CA ASN A 426 10.37 25.82 13.97
C ASN A 426 10.27 25.17 15.37
N TYR A 427 11.30 24.46 15.83
CA TYR A 427 11.32 23.81 17.14
C TYR A 427 12.38 24.43 18.06
N PRO A 428 12.10 24.55 19.37
CA PRO A 428 13.13 24.93 20.33
C PRO A 428 14.14 23.78 20.49
N ILE A 429 15.34 23.97 19.92
CA ILE A 429 16.46 23.02 20.00
C ILE A 429 17.44 23.47 21.08
N TYR A 430 17.72 22.56 22.01
CA TYR A 430 18.62 22.80 23.13
C TYR A 430 19.86 21.91 23.04
N PHE A 431 21.03 22.47 23.39
CA PHE A 431 22.28 21.72 23.44
C PHE A 431 22.77 21.55 24.87
N ILE A 432 23.10 20.30 25.22
CA ILE A 432 23.50 19.93 26.57
C ILE A 432 24.89 19.31 26.48
N ALA A 433 25.92 20.12 26.78
CA ALA A 433 27.32 19.70 26.70
C ALA A 433 27.77 18.78 27.86
N GLY A 434 26.86 18.41 28.76
CA GLY A 434 27.11 17.53 29.91
C GLY A 434 25.94 17.51 30.89
N PRO A 435 25.85 16.51 31.78
CA PRO A 435 24.71 16.36 32.69
C PRO A 435 24.60 17.49 33.71
N SER A 436 25.70 18.12 34.12
CA SER A 436 25.69 19.34 34.95
C SER A 436 25.07 20.56 34.24
N ASN A 437 25.00 20.55 32.91
CA ASN A 437 24.29 21.56 32.13
C ASN A 437 22.80 21.22 31.93
N MET A 438 22.35 20.02 32.30
CA MET A 438 20.91 19.70 32.41
C MET A 438 20.25 20.49 33.55
N GLU A 439 21.01 20.88 34.58
CA GLU A 439 20.51 21.76 35.66
C GLU A 439 20.31 23.21 35.20
N GLN A 440 21.18 23.72 34.31
CA GLN A 440 21.02 25.06 33.71
C GLN A 440 19.85 25.13 32.73
N LEU A 441 19.50 23.98 32.16
CA LEU A 441 18.41 23.84 31.21
C LEU A 441 17.27 23.15 31.96
N ALA A 442 16.61 23.88 32.87
CA ALA A 442 15.57 23.34 33.75
C ALA A 442 14.50 22.60 32.93
N LEU A 443 14.73 21.30 32.69
CA LEU A 443 13.79 20.40 32.02
C LEU A 443 12.47 20.40 32.80
N HIS A 444 12.57 20.68 34.10
CA HIS A 444 11.47 20.93 35.02
C HIS A 444 10.62 22.17 34.65
N GLU A 445 11.18 23.28 34.15
CA GLU A 445 10.40 24.43 33.66
C GLU A 445 9.80 24.16 32.27
N LEU A 446 10.49 23.39 31.42
CA LEU A 446 10.01 22.94 30.11
C LEU A 446 8.86 21.92 30.20
N LEU A 447 8.81 21.12 31.27
CA LEU A 447 7.75 20.13 31.55
C LEU A 447 6.63 20.69 32.45
N ALA A 448 6.89 21.73 33.27
CA ALA A 448 5.92 22.27 34.25
C ALA A 448 4.86 23.24 33.67
N THR A 449 4.96 23.64 32.41
CA THR A 449 3.85 24.34 31.75
C THR A 449 2.78 23.32 31.37
N LYS A 450 1.84 23.07 32.29
CA LYS A 450 0.65 22.25 32.02
C LYS A 450 -0.13 22.78 30.84
#